data_AF-A0A8S3JAZ5-F1
#
_entry.id   AF-A0A8S3JAZ5-F1
#
_cell.length_a   1.000
_cell.length_b   1.000
_cell.length_c   1.000
_cell.angle_alpha   90.00
_cell.angle_beta   90.00
_cell.angle_gamma   90.00
#
_symmetry.space_group_name_H-M   'P 1'
#
loop_
_entity.id
_entity.type
_entity.pdbx_description
1 polymer ?
#
loop_
_entity_poly.entity_id
_entity_poly.type
_entity_poly.pdbx_seq_one_letter_code
_entity_poly.pdbx_strand_id
1 'polypeptide(L)'
;MSSSFNTPKLAISHFLHHLTDPMQCRALQVLSYKFKSLFDTSTYTIATTQISHVIETHPHTPPVPKCYPGNRTSTSEMHSIINKLLASGLVRESQSSYATPALLIKKR
;
A
#
# COMPACT_ATOMS: atom_id res chain seq x y z
N MET A 1 -15.79 -2.73 9.03
CA MET A 1 -15.30 -1.40 9.46
C MET A 1 -13.79 -1.49 9.63
N SER A 2 -13.01 -1.04 8.64
CA SER A 2 -11.55 -1.02 8.76
C SER A 2 -11.14 0.18 9.62
N SER A 3 -10.85 -0.05 10.90
CA SER A 3 -10.29 0.96 11.79
C SER A 3 -8.89 1.30 11.30
N SER A 4 -8.76 2.43 10.59
CA SER A 4 -7.46 2.97 10.20
C SER A 4 -6.76 3.48 11.46
N PHE A 5 -5.77 2.73 11.95
CA PHE A 5 -4.96 3.15 13.08
C PHE A 5 -3.93 4.19 12.60
N ASN A 6 -4.33 5.45 12.55
CA ASN A 6 -3.51 6.52 11.98
C ASN A 6 -2.24 6.84 12.79
N THR A 7 -2.05 6.24 13.97
CA THR A 7 -0.81 6.39 14.75
C THR A 7 -0.36 5.05 15.33
N PRO A 8 0.96 4.82 15.43
CA PRO A 8 1.50 3.58 16.01
C PRO A 8 1.05 3.41 17.47
N LYS A 9 0.86 4.50 18.22
CA LYS A 9 0.37 4.44 19.60
C LYS A 9 -1.05 3.85 19.70
N LEU A 10 -1.94 4.24 18.79
CA LEU A 10 -3.31 3.71 18.73
C LEU A 10 -3.32 2.23 18.32
N ALA A 11 -2.54 1.86 17.30
CA ALA A 11 -2.40 0.47 16.87
C ALA A 11 -1.90 -0.43 18.01
N ILE A 12 -0.84 0.00 18.70
CA ILE A 12 -0.26 -0.74 19.83
C ILE A 12 -1.26 -0.86 20.99
N SER A 13 -1.98 0.21 21.33
CA SER A 13 -3.00 0.14 22.39
C SER A 13 -4.13 -0.85 22.05
N HIS A 14 -4.53 -0.92 20.77
CA HIS A 14 -5.52 -1.89 20.32
C HIS A 14 -4.98 -3.33 20.37
N PHE A 15 -3.71 -3.57 20.03
CA PHE A 15 -3.14 -4.92 20.12
C PHE A 15 -3.01 -5.45 21.55
N LEU A 16 -2.99 -4.57 22.55
CA LEU A 16 -2.73 -4.97 23.93
C LEU A 16 -4.00 -4.99 24.80
N HIS A 17 -5.15 -4.56 24.28
CA HIS A 17 -6.38 -4.41 25.07
C HIS A 17 -6.92 -5.74 25.65
N HIS A 18 -6.59 -6.87 25.02
CA HIS A 18 -7.09 -8.19 25.40
C HIS A 18 -6.17 -8.93 26.39
N LEU A 19 -5.02 -8.34 26.73
CA LEU A 19 -4.05 -8.95 27.62
C LEU A 19 -4.34 -8.59 29.07
N THR A 20 -4.46 -9.62 29.91
CA THR A 20 -4.79 -9.51 31.34
C THR A 20 -3.57 -9.59 32.25
N ASP A 21 -2.48 -10.22 31.81
CA ASP A 21 -1.23 -10.31 32.58
C ASP A 21 -0.43 -8.99 32.48
N PRO A 22 -0.22 -8.27 33.61
CA PRO A 22 0.47 -6.99 33.60
C PRO A 22 1.94 -7.08 33.18
N MET A 23 2.61 -8.21 33.43
CA MET A 23 4.02 -8.40 33.05
C MET A 23 4.16 -8.60 31.54
N GLN A 24 3.26 -9.38 30.94
CA GLN A 24 3.23 -9.58 29.49
C GLN A 24 2.85 -8.30 28.75
N CYS A 25 1.84 -7.57 29.26
CA CYS A 25 1.48 -6.25 28.75
C CYS A 25 2.69 -5.32 28.69
N ARG A 26 3.46 -5.23 29.77
CA ARG A 26 4.64 -4.35 29.84
C ARG A 26 5.73 -4.79 28.86
N ALA A 27 6.03 -6.08 28.77
CA ALA A 27 7.03 -6.61 27.85
C ALA A 27 6.66 -6.31 26.38
N LEU A 28 5.40 -6.53 26.01
CA LEU A 28 4.91 -6.27 24.65
C LEU A 28 4.78 -4.79 24.34
N GLN A 29 4.45 -3.92 25.31
CA GLN A 29 4.49 -2.46 25.12
C GLN A 29 5.90 -1.98 24.76
N VAL A 30 6.92 -2.45 25.50
CA VAL A 30 8.32 -2.10 25.23
C VAL A 30 8.74 -2.59 23.84
N LEU A 31 8.41 -3.84 23.50
CA LEU A 31 8.71 -4.40 22.19
C LEU A 31 8.02 -3.64 21.05
N SER A 32 6.74 -3.35 21.22
CA SER A 32 5.95 -2.64 20.22
C SER A 32 6.45 -1.21 20.02
N TYR A 33 6.85 -0.54 21.09
CA TYR A 33 7.45 0.79 20.99
C TYR A 33 8.81 0.77 20.30
N LYS A 34 9.63 -0.24 20.58
CA LYS A 34 10.92 -0.47 19.90
C LYS A 34 10.76 -0.60 18.38
N PHE A 35 9.70 -1.29 17.95
CA PHE A 35 9.40 -1.54 16.53
C PHE A 35 8.26 -0.67 15.98
N LYS A 36 7.97 0.48 16.61
CA LYS A 36 6.82 1.33 16.27
C LYS A 36 6.77 1.76 14.80
N SER A 37 7.94 1.90 14.15
CA SER A 37 8.05 2.30 12.75
C SER A 37 7.50 1.23 11.80
N LEU A 38 7.51 -0.05 12.18
CA LEU A 38 6.95 -1.13 11.36
C LEU A 38 5.42 -1.10 11.32
N PHE A 39 4.79 -0.45 12.30
CA PHE A 39 3.34 -0.30 12.41
C PHE A 39 2.85 1.06 11.90
N ASP A 40 3.74 1.88 11.33
CA ASP A 40 3.35 3.16 10.79
C ASP A 40 2.68 2.98 9.42
N THR A 41 1.35 3.11 9.39
CA THR A 41 0.55 3.05 8.16
C THR A 41 0.26 4.43 7.58
N SER A 42 0.87 5.50 8.12
CA SER A 42 0.64 6.87 7.63
C SER A 42 1.29 7.12 6.28
N THR A 43 2.33 6.36 5.94
CA THR A 43 3.07 6.49 4.68
C THR A 43 3.16 5.14 3.96
N TYR A 44 3.32 5.20 2.65
CA TYR A 44 3.63 4.01 1.87
C TYR A 44 5.08 3.62 2.11
N THR A 45 5.31 2.37 2.48
CA THR A 45 6.67 1.83 2.61
C THR A 45 7.12 1.27 1.27
N ILE A 46 8.20 1.81 0.72
CA ILE A 46 8.89 1.21 -0.43
C ILE A 46 9.87 0.18 0.13
N ALA A 47 9.71 -1.09 -0.26
CA ALA A 47 10.60 -2.14 0.18
C ALA A 47 12.00 -1.96 -0.45
N THR A 48 13.02 -1.74 0.37
CA THR A 48 14.42 -1.75 -0.06
C THR A 48 14.97 -3.17 0.09
N THR A 49 14.65 -4.05 -0.85
CA THR A 49 15.15 -5.43 -0.87
C THR A 49 16.49 -5.50 -1.61
N GLN A 50 17.40 -6.36 -1.13
CA GLN A 50 18.66 -6.65 -1.83
C GLN A 50 18.42 -7.38 -3.16
N ILE A 51 17.34 -8.17 -3.23
CA ILE A 51 16.94 -8.92 -4.41
C ILE A 51 15.89 -8.11 -5.15
N SER A 52 16.15 -7.82 -6.43
CA SER A 52 15.20 -7.17 -7.33
C SER A 52 14.16 -8.18 -7.81
N HIS A 53 12.90 -7.78 -7.85
CA HIS A 53 11.83 -8.61 -8.39
C HIS A 53 11.93 -8.67 -9.93
N VAL A 54 12.21 -9.85 -10.48
CA VAL A 54 12.30 -10.10 -11.92
C VAL A 54 11.04 -10.84 -12.38
N ILE A 55 10.45 -10.37 -13.49
CA ILE A 55 9.32 -11.03 -14.15
C ILE A 55 9.86 -11.68 -15.42
N GLU A 56 9.92 -13.00 -15.44
CA GLU A 56 10.35 -13.77 -16.60
C GLU A 56 9.20 -13.88 -17.62
N THR A 57 9.46 -13.52 -18.87
CA THR A 57 8.49 -13.58 -19.96
C THR A 57 8.94 -14.56 -21.04
N HIS A 58 7.97 -15.18 -21.70
CA HIS A 58 8.22 -15.93 -22.92
C HIS A 58 8.32 -14.96 -24.11
N PRO A 59 9.00 -15.32 -25.21
CA PRO A 59 9.03 -14.48 -26.41
C PRO A 59 7.61 -14.24 -26.96
N HIS A 60 7.16 -12.98 -26.97
CA HIS A 60 5.88 -12.58 -27.54
C HIS A 60 5.89 -11.09 -27.92
N THR A 61 4.89 -10.67 -28.71
CA THR A 61 4.66 -9.26 -29.00
C THR A 61 4.08 -8.55 -27.76
N PRO A 62 4.59 -7.38 -27.35
CA PRO A 62 4.06 -6.65 -26.21
C PRO A 62 2.57 -6.31 -26.37
N PRO A 63 1.69 -6.65 -25.40
CA PRO A 63 0.29 -6.26 -25.45
C PRO A 63 0.13 -4.77 -25.15
N VAL A 64 -0.63 -4.08 -26.02
CA VAL A 64 -1.00 -2.66 -25.86
C VAL A 64 -2.51 -2.46 -26.07
N PRO A 65 -3.37 -3.07 -25.24
CA PRO A 65 -4.80 -2.81 -25.23
C PRO A 65 -5.13 -1.33 -24.97
N LYS A 66 -6.26 -0.88 -25.53
CA LYS A 66 -6.82 0.46 -25.25
C LYS A 66 -7.34 0.55 -23.81
N CYS A 67 -7.24 1.74 -23.23
CA CYS A 67 -7.85 2.04 -21.93
C CYS A 67 -9.38 1.90 -21.99
N TYR A 68 -9.98 1.48 -20.87
CA TYR A 68 -11.43 1.48 -20.75
C TYR A 68 -11.96 2.93 -20.71
N PRO A 69 -13.09 3.21 -21.38
CA PRO A 69 -13.71 4.52 -21.30
C PRO A 69 -14.22 4.79 -19.88
N GLY A 70 -13.83 5.93 -19.31
CA GLY A 70 -14.28 6.40 -18.00
C GLY A 70 -15.23 7.58 -18.11
N ASN A 71 -16.15 7.71 -17.13
CA ASN A 71 -16.91 8.94 -16.93
C ASN A 71 -16.10 9.96 -16.12
N ARG A 72 -16.49 11.25 -16.16
CA ARG A 72 -15.74 12.34 -15.50
C ARG A 72 -15.42 12.07 -14.02
N THR A 73 -16.38 11.53 -13.26
CA THR A 73 -16.22 11.22 -11.85
C THR A 73 -15.18 10.11 -11.64
N SER A 74 -15.33 9.00 -12.37
CA SER A 74 -14.40 7.86 -12.30
C SER A 74 -12.99 8.22 -12.74
N THR A 75 -12.85 9.05 -13.77
CA THR A 75 -11.55 9.55 -14.25
C THR A 75 -10.90 10.45 -13.20
N SER A 76 -11.66 11.35 -12.58
CA SER A 76 -11.17 12.21 -11.49
C SER A 76 -10.67 11.40 -10.28
N GLU A 77 -11.44 10.40 -9.85
CA GLU A 77 -11.04 9.50 -8.76
C GLU A 77 -9.80 8.68 -9.11
N MET A 78 -9.73 8.15 -10.33
CA MET A 78 -8.57 7.43 -10.82
C MET A 78 -7.32 8.32 -10.80
N HIS A 79 -7.41 9.55 -11.29
CA HIS A 79 -6.29 10.52 -11.25
C HIS A 79 -5.87 10.86 -9.82
N SER A 80 -6.81 11.01 -8.89
CA SER A 80 -6.50 11.23 -7.47
C SER A 80 -5.68 10.09 -6.88
N ILE A 81 -6.03 8.84 -7.20
CA ILE A 81 -5.29 7.66 -6.75
C ILE A 81 -3.89 7.62 -7.40
N ILE A 82 -3.81 7.84 -8.72
CA ILE A 82 -2.52 7.85 -9.45
C ILE A 82 -1.59 8.92 -8.88
N ASN A 83 -2.08 10.13 -8.62
CA ASN A 83 -1.29 11.22 -8.06
C ASN A 83 -0.74 10.87 -6.67
N LYS A 84 -1.52 10.16 -5.83
CA LYS A 84 -1.03 9.67 -4.53
C LYS A 84 0.08 8.63 -4.69
N LEU A 85 -0.03 7.74 -5.67
CA LEU A 85 0.98 6.73 -5.96
C LEU A 85 2.26 7.33 -6.57
N LEU A 86 2.12 8.36 -7.41
CA LEU A 86 3.25 9.12 -7.95
C LEU A 86 3.97 9.87 -6.83
N ALA A 87 3.22 10.59 -5.99
CA ALA A 87 3.77 11.34 -4.87
C ALA A 87 4.47 10.43 -3.84
N SER A 88 4.04 9.18 -3.71
CA SER A 88 4.69 8.20 -2.83
C SER A 88 5.89 7.48 -3.45
N GLY A 89 6.15 7.66 -4.75
CA GLY A 89 7.21 6.97 -5.47
C GLY A 89 6.94 5.48 -5.74
N LEU A 90 5.72 4.99 -5.49
CA LEU A 90 5.33 3.60 -5.77
C LEU A 90 5.18 3.32 -7.27
N VAL A 91 4.83 4.35 -8.05
CA VAL A 91 4.76 4.29 -9.51
C VAL A 91 5.53 5.47 -10.11
N ARG A 92 5.88 5.36 -11.39
CA ARG A 92 6.51 6.42 -12.16
C ARG A 92 5.95 6.46 -13.58
N GLU A 93 6.10 7.60 -14.23
CA GLU A 93 5.84 7.71 -15.66
C GLU A 93 6.78 6.80 -16.46
N SER A 94 6.28 6.24 -17.56
CA SER A 94 7.06 5.36 -18.43
C SER A 94 6.62 5.48 -19.88
N GLN A 95 7.54 5.15 -20.79
CA GLN A 95 7.28 5.00 -22.23
C GLN A 95 7.29 3.51 -22.62
N SER A 96 6.69 2.67 -21.77
CA SER A 96 6.69 1.21 -21.92
C SER A 96 5.99 0.77 -23.21
N SER A 97 6.57 -0.21 -23.91
CA SER A 97 5.91 -0.90 -25.03
C SER A 97 4.82 -1.87 -24.55
N TYR A 98 4.70 -2.10 -23.24
CA TYR A 98 3.64 -2.90 -22.61
C TYR A 98 2.65 -1.97 -21.91
N ALA A 99 1.36 -2.22 -22.09
CA ALA A 99 0.31 -1.51 -21.37
C ALA A 99 -0.82 -2.46 -20.98
N THR A 100 -1.53 -2.13 -19.91
CA THR A 100 -2.75 -2.84 -19.49
C THR A 100 -3.76 -1.83 -18.99
N PRO A 101 -5.06 -1.95 -19.34
CA PRO A 101 -6.05 -1.01 -18.88
C PRO A 101 -6.28 -1.16 -17.38
N ALA A 102 -6.45 -0.05 -16.67
CA ALA A 102 -6.79 -0.04 -15.25
C ALA A 102 -8.31 0.06 -15.04
N LEU A 103 -8.80 -0.53 -13.96
CA LEU A 103 -10.21 -0.51 -13.56
C LEU A 103 -10.35 0.11 -12.16
N LEU A 104 -11.27 1.08 -12.03
CA LEU A 104 -11.62 1.66 -10.73
C LEU A 104 -12.70 0.80 -10.08
N ILE A 105 -12.39 0.23 -8.91
CA ILE A 105 -13.32 -0.65 -8.18
C ILE A 105 -13.67 0.00 -6.83
N LYS A 106 -14.97 0.13 -6.55
CA LYS A 106 -15.46 0.58 -5.24
C LYS A 106 -15.23 -0.52 -4.21
N LYS A 107 -14.44 -0.23 -3.17
CA LYS A 107 -14.26 -1.14 -2.02
C LYS A 107 -15.53 -1.21 -1.18
N ARG A 108 -15.76 -2.37 -0.54
CA ARG A 108 -16.87 -2.61 0.39
C ARG A 108 -16.60 -2.01 1.77
#